data_AF-A0A1X7T4T3-F1
#
_entry.id   AF-A0A1X7T4T3-F1
#
_cell.length_a   1.000
_cell.length_b   1.000
_cell.length_c   1.000
_cell.angle_alpha   90.00
_cell.angle_beta   90.00
_cell.angle_gamma   90.00
#
_symmetry.space_group_name_H-M   'P 1'
#
loop_
_entity.id
_entity.type
_entity.pdbx_description
1 polymer ?
#
loop_
_entity_poly.entity_id
_entity_poly.type
_entity_poly.pdbx_seq_one_letter_code
_entity_poly.pdbx_strand_id
1 'polypeptide(L)'
;MYSRVQIPSPVEHKYLIKTQPIFGSNALPIEIAEEWRKLSERRDKSEIIEIFYGQIKCTMKCQNPSCGHEQKTYELVFPLTLPIPTKSDVSLKDCLKLYTKEKLSTDPWYCDECNEVVDLSRKVEMWKMPQVLMVYLKRFCL
;
A
#
# COMPACT_ATOMS: atom_id res chain seq x y z
N MET A 1 -39.65 -18.77 16.91
CA MET A 1 -38.89 -17.61 17.42
C MET A 1 -37.41 -17.95 17.36
N TYR A 2 -36.72 -17.53 16.29
CA TYR A 2 -35.26 -17.51 16.23
C TYR A 2 -34.88 -16.14 15.67
N SER A 3 -34.36 -15.28 16.54
CA SER A 3 -33.89 -13.94 16.19
C SER A 3 -32.64 -14.04 15.32
N ARG A 4 -32.71 -13.48 14.10
CA ARG A 4 -31.53 -13.26 13.25
C ARG A 4 -30.53 -12.39 14.00
N VAL A 5 -29.35 -12.94 14.30
CA VAL A 5 -28.18 -12.15 14.68
C VAL A 5 -27.74 -11.39 13.43
N GLN A 6 -27.88 -10.06 13.44
CA GLN A 6 -27.29 -9.20 12.43
C GLN A 6 -25.77 -9.19 12.63
N ILE A 7 -25.05 -9.78 11.67
CA ILE A 7 -23.60 -9.65 11.58
C ILE A 7 -23.33 -8.24 11.05
N PRO A 8 -22.63 -7.35 11.78
CA PRO A 8 -22.28 -6.05 11.26
C PRO A 8 -21.36 -6.22 10.04
N SER A 9 -21.63 -5.41 9.00
CA SER A 9 -20.83 -5.27 7.78
C SER A 9 -19.33 -5.23 8.07
N PRO A 10 -18.45 -5.80 7.21
CA PRO A 10 -17.02 -5.66 7.38
C PRO A 10 -16.68 -4.17 7.46
N VAL A 11 -16.10 -3.78 8.59
CA VAL A 11 -15.57 -2.43 8.78
C VAL A 11 -14.48 -2.26 7.73
N GLU A 12 -14.72 -1.40 6.74
CA GLU A 12 -13.69 -0.97 5.80
C GLU A 12 -12.50 -0.48 6.61
N HIS A 13 -11.38 -1.21 6.57
CA HIS A 13 -10.09 -0.69 7.03
C HIS A 13 -9.62 0.39 6.06
N LYS A 14 -10.32 1.53 6.02
CA LYS A 14 -9.87 2.79 5.41
C LYS A 14 -9.02 3.54 6.43
N TYR A 15 -7.80 3.06 6.65
CA TYR A 15 -6.73 3.92 7.14
C TYR A 15 -5.83 4.26 5.95
N LEU A 16 -6.41 4.94 4.95
CA LEU A 16 -5.63 5.73 4.01
C LEU A 16 -5.16 6.95 4.79
N ILE A 17 -3.95 6.90 5.34
CA ILE A 17 -3.29 8.11 5.84
C ILE A 17 -2.99 8.95 4.61
N LYS A 18 -3.90 9.89 4.29
CA LYS A 18 -3.62 10.97 3.34
C LYS A 18 -2.57 11.86 4.00
N THR A 19 -1.30 11.63 3.72
CA THR A 19 -0.28 12.64 3.99
C THR A 19 -0.51 13.77 2.99
N GLN A 20 -1.02 14.89 3.48
CA GLN A 20 -0.92 16.16 2.75
C GLN A 20 0.53 16.64 2.88
N PRO A 21 1.13 17.21 1.82
CA PRO A 21 2.48 17.74 1.90
C PRO A 21 2.48 18.96 2.83
N ILE A 22 3.20 18.87 3.94
CA ILE A 22 3.50 20.02 4.78
C ILE A 22 4.72 20.70 4.16
N PHE A 23 4.46 21.81 3.46
CA PHE A 23 5.41 22.88 3.09
C PHE A 23 6.92 22.52 3.04
N GLY A 24 7.45 22.42 1.83
CA GLY A 24 8.72 23.08 1.44
C GLY A 24 9.98 22.79 2.26
N SER A 25 10.25 21.55 2.66
CA SER A 25 11.60 21.19 3.14
C SER A 25 11.97 19.74 2.79
N ASN A 26 13.26 19.49 2.56
CA ASN A 26 13.84 18.21 2.14
C ASN A 26 13.79 17.12 3.24
N ALA A 27 12.63 16.84 3.80
CA ALA A 27 12.46 15.87 4.90
C ALA A 27 12.31 14.44 4.35
N LEU A 28 13.43 13.82 4.00
CA LEU A 28 13.57 12.36 4.01
C LEU A 28 14.19 11.98 5.39
N PRO A 29 14.39 10.70 5.69
CA PRO A 29 14.35 10.05 7.03
C PRO A 29 13.26 10.29 8.10
N ILE A 30 12.87 11.53 8.45
CA ILE A 30 12.15 11.79 9.71
C ILE A 30 10.70 11.26 9.72
N GLU A 31 9.95 11.47 8.64
CA GLU A 31 8.53 11.05 8.55
C GLU A 31 8.35 9.53 8.62
N ILE A 32 9.31 8.77 8.08
CA ILE A 32 9.34 7.30 8.11
C ILE A 32 9.60 6.79 9.52
N ALA A 33 10.53 7.44 10.24
CA ALA A 33 10.78 7.13 11.64
C ALA A 33 9.52 7.44 12.46
N GLU A 34 8.82 8.53 12.19
CA GLU A 34 7.58 8.90 12.88
C GLU A 34 6.44 7.90 12.65
N GLU A 35 6.27 7.32 11.46
CA GLU A 35 5.23 6.30 11.22
C GLU A 35 5.53 5.00 11.99
N TRP A 36 6.77 4.50 11.95
CA TRP A 36 7.20 3.37 12.80
C TRP A 36 7.09 3.71 14.29
N ARG A 37 7.41 4.95 14.67
CA ARG A 37 7.34 5.46 16.03
C ARG A 37 5.89 5.51 16.53
N LYS A 38 4.95 5.98 15.72
CA LYS A 38 3.50 6.00 16.03
C LYS A 38 2.94 4.59 16.28
N LEU A 39 3.39 3.61 15.49
CA LEU A 39 3.04 2.19 15.70
C LEU A 39 3.66 1.61 16.98
N SER A 40 4.90 2.01 17.34
CA SER A 40 5.54 1.60 18.60
C SER A 40 5.00 2.31 19.85
N GLU A 41 4.47 3.52 19.72
CA GLU A 41 4.05 4.39 20.83
C GLU A 41 2.57 4.23 21.22
N ARG A 42 1.73 3.67 20.33
CA ARG A 42 0.29 3.48 20.61
C ARG A 42 -0.05 1.99 20.74
N ARG A 43 0.24 1.40 21.90
CA ARG A 43 -0.38 0.18 22.47
C ARG A 43 -0.28 -1.16 21.71
N ASP A 44 0.25 -1.22 20.47
CA ASP A 44 0.28 -2.44 19.64
C ASP A 44 1.70 -3.02 19.42
N LYS A 45 2.70 -2.58 20.18
CA LYS A 45 4.06 -3.15 20.08
C LYS A 45 4.01 -4.65 20.43
N SER A 46 4.28 -5.50 19.45
CA SER A 46 4.39 -6.94 19.61
C SER A 46 5.53 -7.49 18.76
N GLU A 47 6.07 -8.62 19.19
CA GLU A 47 7.08 -9.39 18.46
C GLU A 47 6.59 -9.76 17.05
N ILE A 48 5.27 -9.94 16.88
CA ILE A 48 4.67 -10.21 15.57
C ILE A 48 4.92 -9.04 14.61
N ILE A 49 4.75 -7.79 15.06
CA ILE A 49 5.02 -6.62 14.24
C ILE A 49 6.52 -6.52 13.93
N GLU A 50 7.38 -6.73 14.93
CA GLU A 50 8.83 -6.63 14.74
C GLU A 50 9.41 -7.70 13.81
N ILE A 51 8.84 -8.91 13.84
CA ILE A 51 9.32 -10.07 13.07
C ILE A 51 8.73 -10.06 11.66
N PHE A 52 7.41 -9.89 11.53
CA PHE A 52 6.70 -10.23 10.30
C PHE A 52 6.27 -9.04 9.43
N TYR A 53 6.14 -7.85 10.00
CA TYR A 53 5.66 -6.69 9.26
C TYR A 53 6.80 -5.98 8.53
N GLY A 54 6.63 -5.83 7.23
CA GLY A 54 7.44 -4.93 6.41
C GLY A 54 6.76 -3.57 6.26
N GLN A 55 7.42 -2.67 5.54
CA GLN A 55 6.80 -1.43 5.07
C GLN A 55 7.01 -1.30 3.56
N ILE A 56 5.93 -0.98 2.85
CA ILE A 56 5.96 -0.65 1.43
C ILE A 56 5.78 0.85 1.25
N LYS A 57 6.31 1.36 0.15
CA LYS A 57 6.07 2.70 -0.36
C LYS A 57 5.20 2.58 -1.61
N CYS A 58 4.02 3.18 -1.57
CA CYS A 58 3.15 3.33 -2.74
C CYS A 58 3.36 4.73 -3.31
N THR A 59 3.67 4.82 -4.60
CA THR A 59 3.72 6.09 -5.33
C THR A 59 2.55 6.12 -6.30
N MET A 60 1.71 7.15 -6.18
CA MET A 60 0.56 7.43 -7.05
C MET A 60 0.90 8.65 -7.90
N LYS A 61 0.81 8.55 -9.22
CA LYS A 61 1.16 9.64 -10.14
C LYS A 61 0.01 9.96 -11.08
N CYS A 62 -0.37 11.22 -11.12
CA CYS A 62 -1.35 11.76 -12.06
C CYS A 62 -0.92 11.49 -13.51
N GLN A 63 -1.81 10.93 -14.34
CA GLN A 63 -1.52 10.68 -15.76
C GLN A 63 -1.82 11.87 -16.67
N ASN A 64 -2.35 12.98 -16.15
CA ASN A 64 -2.51 14.20 -16.92
C ASN A 64 -1.11 14.74 -17.32
N PRO A 65 -0.77 14.84 -18.62
CA PRO A 65 0.56 15.22 -19.09
C PRO A 65 1.01 16.61 -18.62
N SER A 66 0.09 17.52 -18.32
CA SER A 66 0.40 18.88 -17.87
C SER A 66 0.54 19.01 -16.35
N CYS A 67 0.23 17.98 -15.57
CA CYS A 67 0.19 18.05 -14.11
C CYS A 67 1.47 17.50 -13.47
N GLY A 68 1.80 16.24 -13.74
CA GLY A 68 2.97 15.59 -13.15
C GLY A 68 2.92 15.37 -11.63
N HIS A 69 1.82 15.70 -10.94
CA HIS A 69 1.67 15.52 -9.50
C HIS A 69 1.84 14.05 -9.08
N GLU A 70 2.59 13.84 -7.99
CA GLU A 70 2.77 12.53 -7.37
C GLU A 70 2.56 12.58 -5.86
N GLN A 71 1.91 11.55 -5.34
CA GLN A 71 1.72 11.33 -3.91
C GLN A 71 2.42 10.03 -3.49
N LYS A 72 3.10 10.06 -2.35
CA LYS A 72 3.77 8.90 -1.75
C LYS A 72 3.09 8.55 -0.45
N THR A 73 2.68 7.30 -0.29
CA THR A 73 2.16 6.76 0.97
C THR A 73 3.05 5.60 1.43
N TYR A 74 3.14 5.42 2.74
CA TYR A 74 3.91 4.36 3.36
C TYR A 74 2.96 3.49 4.17
N GLU A 75 2.97 2.18 3.91
CA GLU A 75 2.01 1.25 4.47
C GLU A 75 2.74 0.04 5.06
N LEU A 76 2.29 -0.41 6.22
CA LEU A 76 2.73 -1.68 6.76
C LEU A 76 2.17 -2.84 5.93
N VAL A 77 2.96 -3.91 5.74
CA VAL A 77 2.55 -5.10 4.98
C VAL A 77 2.85 -6.39 5.72
N PHE A 78 1.84 -7.25 5.85
CA PHE A 78 1.94 -8.64 6.26
C PHE A 78 0.62 -9.39 5.97
N PRO A 79 0.62 -10.51 5.21
CA PRO A 79 1.69 -11.01 4.35
C PRO A 79 1.81 -10.21 3.04
N LEU A 80 2.90 -10.40 2.30
CA LEU A 80 3.04 -9.85 0.95
C LEU A 80 2.21 -10.67 -0.04
N THR A 81 1.07 -10.13 -0.47
CA THR A 81 0.17 -10.77 -1.43
C THR A 81 0.65 -10.51 -2.86
N LEU A 82 1.12 -11.55 -3.54
CA LEU A 82 1.67 -11.46 -4.89
C LEU A 82 0.67 -11.93 -5.96
N PRO A 83 0.46 -11.14 -7.02
CA PRO A 83 -0.24 -11.60 -8.20
C PRO A 83 0.61 -12.63 -8.95
N ILE A 84 -0.07 -13.54 -9.65
CA ILE A 84 0.58 -14.55 -10.48
C ILE A 84 0.45 -14.13 -11.95
N PRO A 85 1.56 -13.89 -12.67
CA PRO A 85 1.54 -13.63 -14.10
C PRO A 85 0.85 -14.76 -14.89
N THR A 86 0.07 -14.40 -15.91
CA THR A 86 -0.57 -15.34 -16.84
C THR A 86 0.42 -15.81 -17.91
N LYS A 87 1.34 -16.71 -17.53
CA LYS A 87 2.29 -17.38 -18.43
C LYS A 87 2.63 -18.77 -17.88
N SER A 88 3.20 -19.65 -18.71
CA SER A 88 3.81 -20.90 -18.23
C SER A 88 5.10 -20.61 -17.45
N ASP A 89 5.49 -21.52 -16.56
CA ASP A 89 6.76 -21.49 -15.81
C ASP A 89 7.03 -20.16 -15.09
N VAL A 90 6.16 -19.84 -14.13
CA VAL A 90 6.26 -18.61 -13.32
C VAL A 90 7.20 -18.82 -12.13
N SER A 91 8.23 -17.97 -12.04
CA SER A 91 9.08 -17.89 -10.85
C SER A 91 8.54 -16.91 -9.81
N LEU A 92 8.93 -17.05 -8.54
CA LEU A 92 8.62 -16.07 -7.49
C LEU A 92 9.11 -14.66 -7.86
N LYS A 93 10.27 -14.57 -8.54
CA LYS A 93 10.83 -13.31 -9.04
C LYS A 93 9.90 -12.62 -10.02
N ASP A 94 9.17 -13.38 -10.85
CA ASP A 94 8.20 -12.82 -11.78
C ASP A 94 6.99 -12.25 -11.05
N CYS A 95 6.50 -12.93 -10.01
CA CYS A 95 5.41 -12.43 -9.17
C CYS A 95 5.81 -11.13 -8.45
N LEU A 96 7.03 -11.07 -7.91
CA LEU A 96 7.57 -9.87 -7.28
C LEU A 96 7.72 -8.71 -8.28
N LYS A 97 8.24 -8.99 -9.48
CA LYS A 97 8.32 -8.00 -10.57
C LYS A 97 6.94 -7.49 -10.96
N LEU A 98 5.94 -8.36 -11.05
CA LEU A 98 4.57 -7.96 -11.36
C LEU A 98 3.96 -7.11 -10.24
N TYR A 99 4.25 -7.44 -8.98
CA TYR A 99 3.80 -6.68 -7.82
C TYR A 99 4.38 -5.26 -7.79
N THR A 100 5.66 -5.08 -8.11
CA THR A 100 6.33 -3.77 -8.09
C THR A 100 6.25 -3.00 -9.40
N LYS A 101 5.70 -3.61 -10.45
CA LYS A 101 5.51 -2.95 -11.75
C LYS A 101 4.53 -1.80 -11.60
N GLU A 102 4.94 -0.63 -12.06
CA GLU A 102 4.04 0.51 -12.20
C GLU A 102 2.93 0.17 -13.20
N LYS A 103 1.69 0.38 -12.77
CA LYS A 103 0.49 0.09 -13.57
C LYS A 103 -0.52 1.21 -13.41
N LEU A 104 -1.35 1.38 -14.43
CA LEU A 104 -2.54 2.21 -14.31
C LEU A 104 -3.45 1.62 -13.23
N SER A 105 -3.95 2.48 -12.35
CA SER A 105 -4.99 2.11 -11.41
C SER A 105 -6.31 1.95 -12.15
N THR A 106 -7.11 0.98 -11.72
CA THR A 106 -8.50 0.83 -12.17
C THR A 106 -9.44 1.77 -11.42
N ASP A 107 -9.00 2.25 -10.26
CA ASP A 107 -9.79 3.12 -9.40
C ASP A 107 -9.48 4.58 -9.73
N PRO A 108 -10.52 5.42 -9.99
CA PRO A 108 -10.35 6.84 -10.23
C PRO A 108 -9.81 7.55 -8.98
N TRP A 109 -8.96 8.55 -9.18
CA TRP A 109 -8.38 9.34 -8.09
C TRP A 109 -8.56 10.83 -8.34
N TYR A 110 -8.83 11.56 -7.27
CA TYR A 110 -8.98 13.01 -7.34
C TYR A 110 -7.60 13.66 -7.22
N CYS A 111 -7.21 14.42 -8.24
CA CYS A 111 -5.97 15.16 -8.25
C CYS A 111 -6.16 16.55 -7.67
N ASP A 112 -5.45 16.89 -6.60
CA ASP A 112 -5.54 18.20 -5.96
C ASP A 112 -5.01 19.34 -6.86
N GLU A 113 -4.08 19.05 -7.79
CA GLU A 113 -3.53 20.03 -8.74
C GLU A 113 -4.41 20.23 -9.98
N CYS A 114 -5.07 19.17 -10.47
CA CYS A 114 -6.02 19.28 -11.58
C CYS A 114 -7.41 19.68 -11.12
N ASN A 115 -7.70 19.52 -9.82
CA ASN A 115 -9.01 19.74 -9.20
C ASN A 115 -10.12 18.90 -9.86
N GLU A 116 -9.76 17.71 -10.38
CA GLU A 116 -10.66 16.80 -11.10
C GLU A 116 -10.30 15.33 -10.85
N VAL A 117 -11.20 14.44 -11.24
CA VAL A 117 -10.96 13.00 -11.19
C VAL A 117 -10.16 12.58 -12.42
N VAL A 118 -8.99 12.00 -12.19
CA VAL A 118 -8.03 11.62 -13.23
C VAL A 118 -7.60 10.16 -13.09
N ASP A 119 -7.08 9.61 -14.18
CA ASP A 119 -6.33 8.37 -14.15
C ASP A 119 -4.99 8.56 -13.42
N LEU A 120 -4.57 7.53 -12.68
CA LEU A 120 -3.26 7.49 -12.02
C LEU A 120 -2.49 6.23 -12.37
N SER A 121 -1.17 6.31 -12.29
CA SER A 121 -0.32 5.13 -12.17
C SER A 121 0.03 4.88 -10.71
N ARG A 122 0.02 3.62 -10.30
CA ARG A 122 0.43 3.16 -8.98
C ARG A 122 1.68 2.30 -9.10
N LYS A 123 2.71 2.65 -8.35
CA LYS A 123 3.94 1.88 -8.19
C LYS A 123 4.12 1.49 -6.73
N VAL A 124 4.49 0.24 -6.48
CA VAL A 124 4.77 -0.25 -5.12
C VAL A 124 6.22 -0.66 -5.02
N GLU A 125 6.88 -0.23 -3.96
CA GLU A 125 8.29 -0.52 -3.67
C GLU A 125 8.42 -1.03 -2.23
N MET A 126 9.32 -1.98 -1.99
CA MET A 126 9.64 -2.39 -0.62
C MET A 126 10.50 -1.31 0.02
N TRP A 127 10.01 -0.73 1.12
CA TRP A 127 10.72 0.33 1.83
C TRP A 127 11.53 -0.21 3.02
N LYS A 128 10.93 -1.11 3.82
CA LYS A 128 11.60 -1.84 4.89
C LYS A 128 11.22 -3.32 4.84
N MET A 129 12.24 -4.17 4.87
CA MET A 129 12.06 -5.62 4.89
C MET A 129 11.73 -6.12 6.30
N PRO A 130 10.77 -7.05 6.47
CA PRO A 130 10.58 -7.76 7.74
C PRO A 130 11.76 -8.71 8.01
N GLN A 131 11.90 -9.15 9.26
CA GLN A 131 12.86 -10.22 9.60
C GLN A 131 12.45 -11.55 8.96
N VAL A 132 11.15 -11.84 8.96
CA VAL A 132 10.57 -13.03 8.33
C VAL A 132 9.51 -12.58 7.32
N LEU A 133 9.79 -12.76 6.04
CA LEU A 133 8.85 -12.43 4.97
C LEU A 133 7.86 -13.59 4.74
N MET A 134 6.58 -13.33 4.99
CA MET A 134 5.50 -14.22 4.56
C MET A 134 4.95 -13.79 3.20
N VAL A 135 4.92 -14.71 2.24
CA VAL A 135 4.41 -14.49 0.87
C VAL A 135 3.14 -15.28 0.65
N TYR A 136 2.07 -14.61 0.23
CA TYR A 136 0.83 -15.22 -0.20
C TYR A 136 0.67 -15.09 -1.72
N LEU A 137 0.58 -16.21 -2.44
CA LEU A 137 0.37 -16.22 -3.89
C LEU A 137 -1.13 -16.19 -4.20
N LYS A 138 -1.60 -15.14 -4.88
CA LYS A 138 -3.02 -14.97 -5.25
C LYS A 138 -3.40 -15.92 -6.39
N ARG A 139 -3.73 -17.17 -6.04
CA ARG A 139 -4.09 -18.26 -6.97
C ARG A 139 -5.58 -18.29 -7.34
N PHE A 140 -6.43 -17.62 -6.59
CA PHE A 140 -7.87 -17.64 -6.77
C PHE A 140 -8.35 -16.31 -7.36
N CYS A 141 -9.10 -16.41 -8.45
CA CYS A 141 -9.88 -15.33 -9.05
C CYS A 141 -11.33 -15.85 -9.07
N LEU A 142 -12.24 -15.15 -8.38
CA LEU A 142 -13.68 -15.37 -8.49
C LEU A 142 -14.25 -14.47 -9.57
#